data_AF-A0A0R1PY83-F1
#
_entry.id   AF-A0A0R1PY83-F1
#
_cell.length_a   1.000
_cell.length_b   1.000
_cell.length_c   1.000
_cell.angle_alpha   90.00
_cell.angle_beta   90.00
_cell.angle_gamma   90.00
#
_symmetry.space_group_name_H-M   'P 1'
#
loop_
_entity.id
_entity.type
_entity.pdbx_description
1 polymer ?
#
loop_
_entity_poly.entity_id
_entity_poly.type
_entity_poly.pdbx_seq_one_letter_code
_entity_poly.pdbx_strand_id
1 'polypeptide(L)'
;MMGNGAAVVPIDGTIYAPVSGKVTVAYTTKHAYGLKSDNGVGVLIHIRIDTVELKGKYFNSFVEQDQYIEQGSPLGNLDIEKIKKAGYDPTVIVVVTNTAAHESVNRVTAGKVDKDSKLITATARN
;
A
#
# COMPACT_ATOMS: atom_id res chain seq x y z
N MET A 1 3.42 -17.12 3.53
CA MET A 1 4.47 -16.08 3.56
C MET A 1 3.96 -14.88 2.78
N MET A 2 3.92 -13.68 3.38
CA MET A 2 3.66 -12.44 2.65
C MET A 2 4.83 -12.23 1.65
N GLY A 3 4.51 -11.90 0.40
CA GLY A 3 5.48 -11.87 -0.69
C GLY A 3 6.59 -10.81 -0.54
N ASN A 4 7.44 -10.69 -1.56
CA ASN A 4 8.42 -9.62 -1.64
C ASN A 4 7.74 -8.25 -1.75
N GLY A 5 8.26 -7.29 -0.99
CA GLY A 5 7.70 -5.95 -0.87
C GLY A 5 8.72 -4.95 -0.35
N ALA A 6 8.32 -3.71 -0.13
CA ALA A 6 9.10 -2.64 0.48
C ALA A 6 8.33 -2.04 1.66
N ALA A 7 9.07 -1.47 2.62
CA ALA A 7 8.49 -0.69 3.70
C ALA A 7 8.89 0.78 3.50
N VAL A 8 7.92 1.68 3.69
CA VAL A 8 8.07 3.12 3.52
C VAL A 8 7.67 3.78 4.83
N VAL A 9 8.57 4.59 5.40
CA VAL A 9 8.23 5.46 6.52
C VAL A 9 7.66 6.75 5.94
N PRO A 10 6.35 7.00 6.08
CA PRO A 10 5.72 8.14 5.42
C PRO A 10 6.16 9.46 6.08
N ILE A 11 6.43 10.46 5.24
CA ILE A 11 6.60 11.86 5.65
C ILE A 11 5.32 12.68 5.45
N ASP A 12 4.46 12.25 4.52
CA ASP A 12 3.13 12.77 4.28
C ASP A 12 2.09 11.68 4.56
N GLY A 13 0.91 12.08 5.03
CA GLY A 13 -0.15 11.16 5.42
C GLY A 13 -0.89 10.52 4.24
N THR A 14 -0.73 11.04 3.03
CA THR A 14 -1.52 10.57 1.88
C THR A 14 -0.91 9.32 1.26
N ILE A 15 -1.74 8.29 1.10
CA ILE A 15 -1.38 7.05 0.40
C ILE A 15 -1.91 7.14 -1.02
N TYR A 16 -1.02 6.94 -1.99
CA TYR A 16 -1.34 6.95 -3.40
C TYR A 16 -1.28 5.54 -3.99
N ALA A 17 -2.07 5.30 -5.04
CA ALA A 17 -2.10 4.05 -5.77
C ALA A 17 -0.79 3.83 -6.53
N PRO A 18 -0.04 2.73 -6.27
CA PRO A 18 1.20 2.46 -6.98
C PRO A 18 0.98 1.94 -8.40
N VAL A 19 -0.25 1.54 -8.74
CA VAL A 19 -0.64 0.92 -10.03
C VAL A 19 -2.05 1.36 -10.40
N SER A 20 -2.37 1.34 -11.70
CA SER A 20 -3.77 1.40 -12.19
C SER A 20 -4.41 0.01 -12.11
N GLY A 21 -5.70 -0.03 -11.78
CA GLY A 21 -6.49 -1.25 -11.74
C GLY A 21 -7.65 -1.18 -10.74
N LYS A 22 -7.97 -2.30 -10.11
CA LYS A 22 -9.16 -2.43 -9.24
C LYS A 22 -8.77 -2.60 -7.78
N VAL A 23 -9.48 -1.91 -6.89
CA VAL A 23 -9.41 -2.14 -5.45
C VAL A 23 -10.14 -3.44 -5.14
N THR A 24 -9.38 -4.50 -4.84
CA THR A 24 -9.95 -5.82 -4.51
C THR A 24 -10.37 -5.91 -3.06
N VAL A 25 -9.71 -5.15 -2.18
CA VAL A 25 -10.02 -5.15 -0.74
C VAL A 25 -9.81 -3.74 -0.20
N ALA A 26 -10.85 -3.16 0.40
CA ALA A 26 -10.75 -1.97 1.23
C ALA A 26 -11.32 -2.32 2.60
N TYR A 27 -10.45 -2.56 3.59
CA TYR A 27 -10.91 -2.98 4.92
C TYR A 27 -11.69 -1.85 5.61
N THR A 28 -12.72 -2.20 6.38
CA THR A 28 -13.53 -1.25 7.16
C THR A 28 -12.72 -0.45 8.19
N THR A 29 -11.63 -1.03 8.69
CA THR A 29 -10.65 -0.36 9.57
C THR A 29 -9.62 0.48 8.81
N LYS A 30 -9.70 0.53 7.47
CA LYS A 30 -8.96 1.46 6.56
C LYS A 30 -7.43 1.41 6.65
N HIS A 31 -6.88 0.39 7.30
CA HIS A 31 -5.44 0.23 7.52
C HIS A 31 -4.74 -0.57 6.41
N ALA A 32 -5.50 -1.12 5.45
CA ALA A 32 -4.97 -1.90 4.36
C ALA A 32 -5.81 -1.81 3.08
N TYR A 33 -5.12 -1.83 1.95
CA TYR A 33 -5.67 -1.77 0.60
C TYR A 33 -5.11 -2.92 -0.24
N GLY A 34 -5.98 -3.82 -0.66
CA GLY A 34 -5.68 -4.82 -1.68
C GLY A 34 -6.04 -4.25 -3.05
N LEU A 35 -5.08 -4.28 -3.96
CA LEU A 35 -5.20 -3.80 -5.33
C LEU A 35 -4.86 -4.93 -6.30
N LYS A 36 -5.54 -4.96 -7.43
CA LYS A 36 -5.18 -5.80 -8.58
C LYS A 36 -4.95 -4.89 -9.76
N SER A 37 -3.72 -4.84 -10.26
CA SER A 37 -3.40 -4.05 -11.44
C SER A 37 -4.07 -4.61 -12.70
N ASP A 38 -4.20 -3.79 -13.74
CA ASP A 38 -4.73 -4.22 -15.04
C ASP A 38 -3.88 -5.34 -15.67
N ASN A 39 -2.58 -5.36 -15.35
CA ASN A 39 -1.64 -6.40 -15.78
C ASN A 39 -1.69 -7.65 -14.88
N GLY A 40 -2.66 -7.77 -13.96
CA GLY A 40 -2.86 -8.94 -13.11
C GLY A 40 -1.93 -9.03 -11.89
N VAL A 41 -1.17 -7.98 -11.56
CA VAL A 41 -0.32 -7.94 -10.36
C VAL A 41 -1.17 -7.66 -9.13
N GLY A 42 -1.11 -8.53 -8.13
CA GLY A 42 -1.73 -8.32 -6.83
C GLY A 42 -0.80 -7.50 -5.94
N VAL A 43 -1.26 -6.35 -5.47
CA VAL A 43 -0.52 -5.47 -4.57
C VAL A 43 -1.31 -5.31 -3.28
N LEU A 44 -0.64 -5.44 -2.14
CA LEU A 44 -1.19 -5.17 -0.82
C LEU A 44 -0.42 -4.02 -0.19
N ILE A 45 -1.14 -2.97 0.17
CA ILE A 45 -0.64 -1.87 0.98
C ILE A 45 -1.19 -2.07 2.38
N HIS A 46 -0.33 -2.14 3.39
CA HIS A 46 -0.70 -2.40 4.77
C HIS A 46 0.07 -1.46 5.71
N ILE A 47 -0.64 -0.71 6.53
CA ILE A 47 -0.06 0.26 7.47
C ILE A 47 0.20 -0.44 8.80
N ARG A 48 1.40 -1.02 8.96
CA ARG A 48 1.94 -1.81 10.10
C ARG A 48 1.00 -2.78 10.85
N ILE A 49 1.63 -3.74 11.50
CA ILE A 49 1.02 -4.65 12.47
C ILE A 49 0.43 -3.86 13.66
N ASP A 50 -0.76 -4.26 14.11
CA ASP A 50 -1.53 -3.75 15.26
C ASP A 50 -2.29 -2.43 15.09
N THR A 51 -2.24 -1.75 13.94
CA THR A 51 -3.07 -0.54 13.71
C THR A 51 -4.57 -0.84 13.64
N VAL A 52 -4.96 -2.11 13.53
CA VAL A 52 -6.35 -2.57 13.68
C VAL A 52 -6.96 -2.16 15.02
N GLU A 53 -6.14 -2.05 16.08
CA GLU A 53 -6.55 -1.62 17.42
C GLU A 53 -6.98 -0.14 17.47
N LEU A 54 -6.57 0.66 16.49
CA LEU A 54 -7.04 2.04 16.33
C LEU A 54 -8.51 2.09 15.88
N LYS A 55 -9.10 0.96 15.46
CA LYS A 55 -10.51 0.84 15.04
C LYS A 55 -10.92 1.89 14.00
N GLY A 56 -10.01 2.16 13.05
CA GLY A 56 -10.22 3.17 12.00
C GLY A 56 -9.98 4.62 12.43
N LYS A 57 -9.59 4.90 13.68
CA LYS A 57 -9.14 6.24 14.09
C LYS A 57 -7.89 6.63 13.33
N TYR A 58 -7.81 7.90 12.95
CA TYR A 58 -6.66 8.49 12.26
C TYR A 58 -6.46 8.00 10.83
N PHE A 59 -7.37 7.19 10.29
CA PHE A 59 -7.38 6.75 8.91
C PHE A 59 -8.62 7.29 8.19
N ASN A 60 -8.40 7.86 7.01
CA ASN A 60 -9.44 8.20 6.07
C ASN A 60 -9.24 7.42 4.78
N SER A 61 -10.31 6.85 4.23
CA SER A 61 -10.26 6.15 2.95
C SER A 61 -11.00 7.01 1.94
N PHE A 62 -10.40 7.17 0.76
CA PHE A 62 -11.00 7.85 -0.38
C PHE A 62 -11.54 6.86 -1.42
N VAL A 63 -11.31 5.57 -1.19
CA VAL A 63 -11.71 4.50 -2.09
C VAL A 63 -12.56 3.46 -1.41
N GLU A 64 -13.35 2.78 -2.22
CA GLU A 64 -14.21 1.67 -1.83
C GLU A 64 -13.77 0.37 -2.51
N GLN A 65 -14.24 -0.76 -1.98
CA GLN A 65 -14.03 -2.05 -2.63
C GLN A 65 -14.68 -2.04 -4.02
N ASP A 66 -14.06 -2.73 -4.95
CA ASP A 66 -14.47 -2.84 -6.35
C ASP A 66 -14.34 -1.57 -7.18
N GLN A 67 -13.89 -0.46 -6.59
CA GLN A 67 -13.58 0.77 -7.31
C GLN A 67 -12.36 0.61 -8.23
N TYR A 68 -12.44 1.20 -9.42
CA TYR A 68 -11.29 1.34 -10.31
C TYR A 68 -10.47 2.59 -9.91
N ILE A 69 -9.16 2.45 -9.88
CA ILE A 69 -8.21 3.51 -9.54
C ILE A 69 -7.10 3.59 -10.59
N GLU A 70 -6.61 4.79 -10.82
CA GLU A 70 -5.44 5.02 -11.68
C GLU A 70 -4.18 5.16 -10.83
N GLN A 71 -3.02 4.83 -11.40
CA GLN A 71 -1.74 5.08 -10.76
C GLN A 71 -1.64 6.54 -10.31
N GLY A 72 -1.22 6.77 -9.08
CA GLY A 72 -1.16 8.10 -8.47
C GLY A 72 -2.49 8.59 -7.89
N SER A 73 -3.59 7.84 -8.01
CA SER A 73 -4.85 8.20 -7.35
C SER A 73 -4.72 8.12 -5.83
N PRO A 74 -5.31 9.05 -5.06
CA PRO A 74 -5.32 8.99 -3.61
C PRO A 74 -6.21 7.83 -3.14
N LEU A 75 -5.64 6.91 -2.36
CA LEU A 75 -6.36 5.77 -1.78
C LEU A 75 -6.93 6.12 -0.40
N GLY A 76 -6.14 6.86 0.37
CA GLY A 76 -6.49 7.23 1.73
C GLY A 76 -5.48 8.21 2.33
N ASN A 77 -5.75 8.61 3.56
CA ASN A 77 -4.88 9.47 4.35
C ASN A 77 -4.78 8.93 5.78
N LEU A 78 -3.60 9.06 6.38
CA LEU A 78 -3.36 8.76 7.77
C LEU A 78 -2.78 9.96 8.52
N ASP A 79 -3.26 10.18 9.75
CA ASP A 79 -2.71 11.19 10.65
C ASP A 79 -1.49 10.63 11.39
N ILE A 80 -0.31 10.79 10.76
CA ILE A 80 0.98 10.27 11.24
C ILE A 80 1.25 10.69 12.68
N GLU A 81 1.01 11.96 13.01
CA GLU A 81 1.29 12.52 14.33
C GLU A 81 0.40 11.88 15.40
N LYS A 82 -0.91 11.71 15.12
CA LYS A 82 -1.81 11.04 16.05
C LYS A 82 -1.51 9.55 16.20
N ILE A 83 -1.12 8.87 15.13
CA ILE A 83 -0.71 7.45 15.16
C ILE A 83 0.53 7.29 16.05
N LYS A 84 1.56 8.13 15.87
CA LYS A 84 2.75 8.14 16.72
C LYS A 84 2.42 8.46 18.18
N LYS A 85 1.57 9.46 18.44
CA LYS A 85 1.12 9.82 19.80
C LYS A 85 0.32 8.71 20.47
N ALA A 86 -0.38 7.89 19.71
CA ALA A 86 -1.10 6.72 20.21
C ALA A 86 -0.16 5.52 20.47
N GLY A 87 1.15 5.64 20.20
CA GLY A 87 2.14 4.58 20.44
C GLY A 87 2.32 3.59 19.29
N TYR A 88 1.77 3.89 18.11
CA TYR A 88 1.86 3.04 16.93
C TYR A 88 2.86 3.59 15.91
N ASP A 89 3.42 2.71 15.10
CA ASP A 89 4.37 3.08 14.05
C ASP A 89 3.63 3.17 12.70
N PRO A 90 3.71 4.34 12.01
CA PRO A 90 2.97 4.62 10.78
C PRO A 90 3.61 4.01 9.52
N THR A 91 4.63 3.15 9.66
CA THR A 91 5.31 2.51 8.53
C THR A 91 4.32 1.78 7.63
N VAL A 92 4.35 2.12 6.33
CA VAL A 92 3.51 1.54 5.30
C VAL A 92 4.28 0.44 4.58
N ILE A 93 3.72 -0.76 4.55
CA ILE A 93 4.27 -1.93 3.89
C ILE A 93 3.55 -2.10 2.55
N VAL A 94 4.30 -2.12 1.45
CA VAL A 94 3.79 -2.38 0.10
C VAL A 94 4.35 -3.71 -0.38
N VAL A 95 3.49 -4.69 -0.62
CA VAL A 95 3.88 -6.08 -0.94
C VAL A 95 3.18 -6.54 -2.20
N VAL A 96 3.90 -7.29 -3.04
CA VAL A 96 3.28 -8.01 -4.16
C VAL A 96 2.80 -9.36 -3.64
N THR A 97 1.48 -9.59 -3.66
CA THR A 97 0.86 -10.77 -3.04
C THR A 97 0.99 -12.02 -3.90
N ASN A 98 1.01 -11.87 -5.23
CA ASN A 98 1.15 -12.97 -6.18
C ASN A 98 2.60 -13.15 -6.69
N THR A 99 3.58 -12.95 -5.82
CA THR A 99 5.02 -13.08 -6.16
C THR A 99 5.41 -14.39 -6.83
N ALA A 100 4.77 -15.51 -6.49
CA ALA A 100 5.02 -16.81 -7.12
C ALA A 100 4.62 -16.87 -8.61
N ALA A 101 3.73 -15.97 -9.05
CA ALA A 101 3.32 -15.84 -10.45
C ALA A 101 4.26 -14.93 -11.28
N HIS A 102 5.24 -14.28 -10.62
CA HIS A 102 6.17 -13.35 -11.26
C HIS A 102 7.60 -13.92 -11.24
N GLU A 103 8.39 -13.57 -12.25
CA GLU A 103 9.76 -14.03 -12.42
C GLU A 103 10.68 -13.41 -11.37
N SER A 104 10.48 -12.13 -11.08
CA SER A 104 11.19 -11.42 -10.02
C SER A 104 10.36 -10.27 -9.46
N VAL A 105 10.59 -9.95 -8.19
CA VAL A 105 10.07 -8.74 -7.53
C VAL A 105 11.24 -8.09 -6.81
N ASN A 106 11.72 -6.99 -7.37
CA ASN A 106 12.93 -6.31 -6.91
C ASN A 106 12.58 -4.93 -6.35
N ARG A 107 13.20 -4.60 -5.21
CA ARG A 107 13.23 -3.23 -4.71
C ARG A 107 14.18 -2.42 -5.58
N VAL A 108 13.68 -1.35 -6.18
CA VAL A 108 14.44 -0.56 -7.18
C VAL A 108 15.02 0.72 -6.60
N THR A 109 14.43 1.23 -5.52
CA THR A 109 14.87 2.48 -4.89
C THR A 109 15.05 2.30 -3.39
N ALA A 110 16.16 2.82 -2.85
CA ALA A 110 16.41 2.94 -1.42
C ALA A 110 16.69 4.42 -1.08
N GLY A 111 16.13 4.92 0.01
CA GLY A 111 16.28 6.31 0.45
C GLY A 111 14.98 7.11 0.41
N LYS A 112 15.08 8.44 0.25
CA LYS A 112 13.92 9.33 0.18
C LYS A 112 13.20 9.13 -1.16
N VAL A 113 11.93 8.79 -1.09
CA VAL A 113 11.05 8.56 -2.24
C VAL A 113 9.88 9.54 -2.20
N ASP A 114 9.35 9.89 -3.36
CA ASP A 114 8.10 10.64 -3.52
C ASP A 114 7.00 9.75 -4.14
N LYS A 115 5.82 10.32 -4.39
CA LYS A 115 4.67 9.61 -4.95
C LYS A 115 4.90 9.03 -6.35
N ASP A 116 5.88 9.54 -7.09
CA ASP A 116 6.18 9.15 -8.48
C ASP A 116 7.40 8.21 -8.56
N SER A 117 8.06 7.97 -7.43
CA SER A 117 9.24 7.13 -7.31
C SER A 117 8.91 5.65 -7.47
N LYS A 118 9.72 4.94 -8.28
CA LYS A 118 9.60 3.49 -8.46
C LYS A 118 10.15 2.75 -7.24
N LEU A 119 9.26 2.37 -6.33
CA LEU A 119 9.59 1.61 -5.11
C LEU A 119 9.87 0.13 -5.39
N ILE A 120 9.04 -0.50 -6.21
CA ILE A 120 9.09 -1.93 -6.50
C ILE A 120 8.86 -2.14 -7.99
N THR A 121 9.63 -3.03 -8.60
CA THR A 121 9.38 -3.56 -9.95
C THR A 121 9.09 -5.05 -9.84
N ALA A 122 8.01 -5.48 -10.48
CA ALA A 122 7.66 -6.89 -10.67
C ALA A 122 7.78 -7.23 -12.16
N THR A 123 8.50 -8.30 -12.49
CA THR A 123 8.65 -8.82 -13.86
C THR A 123 7.82 -10.09 -14.00
N ALA A 124 6.93 -10.14 -14.98
CA ALA A 124 6.11 -11.33 -15.26
C ALA A 124 6.97 -12.48 -15.80
N ARG A 125 6.62 -13.73 -15.46
CA ARG A 125 7.22 -14.91 -16.12
C ARG A 125 6.68 -15.00 -17.55
N ASN A 126 7.58 -15.05 -18.52
CA ASN A 126 7.29 -15.50 -19.88
C ASN A 126 7.10 -17.03 -19.93
#